data_AF-A0A5E4J5Z5-F1
#
_entry.id   AF-A0A5E4J5Z5-F1
#
_cell.length_a   1.000
_cell.length_b   1.000
_cell.length_c   1.000
_cell.angle_alpha   90.00
_cell.angle_beta   90.00
_cell.angle_gamma   90.00
#
_symmetry.space_group_name_H-M   'P 1'
#
loop_
_entity.id
_entity.type
_entity.pdbx_description
1 polymer ?
#
loop_
_entity_poly.entity_id
_entity_poly.type
_entity_poly.pdbx_seq_one_letter_code
_entity_poly.pdbx_strand_id
1 'polypeptide(L)' 'MFVVFRCRCGRHLYAPKDAKTRTCPCGKRTLLCRARILARAEDAFAAGEVVRRLQLGEHGMTGFRSAKQLQGKF' A
#
# COMPACT_ATOMS: atom_id res chain seq x y z
N MET A 1 -0.46 2.27 17.28
CA MET A 1 -1.52 2.27 16.25
C MET A 1 -1.10 3.10 15.04
N PHE A 2 -1.28 2.54 13.85
CA PHE A 2 -0.92 3.08 12.57
C PHE A 2 -2.15 3.25 11.67
N VAL A 3 -2.08 4.21 10.76
CA VAL A 3 -3.11 4.47 9.75
C VAL A 3 -2.53 4.27 8.36
N VAL A 4 -3.31 3.63 7.50
CA VAL A 4 -2.97 3.39 6.09
C VAL A 4 -3.79 4.36 5.24
N PHE A 5 -3.15 5.00 4.27
CA PHE A 5 -3.77 5.98 3.40
C PHE A 5 -3.12 5.94 2.01
N ARG A 6 -3.79 6.55 1.02
CA ARG A 6 -3.30 6.64 -0.35
C ARG A 6 -2.77 8.04 -0.64
N CYS A 7 -1.56 8.12 -1.18
CA CYS A 7 -1.03 9.37 -1.70
C CYS A 7 -1.71 9.73 -3.03
N ARG A 8 -1.73 11.02 -3.38
CA ARG A 8 -2.22 11.49 -4.69
C ARG A 8 -1.46 10.91 -5.89
N CYS A 9 -0.24 10.37 -5.69
CA CYS A 9 0.49 9.67 -6.75
C CYS A 9 0.03 8.22 -6.98
N GLY A 10 -0.96 7.73 -6.22
CA GLY A 10 -1.48 6.39 -6.33
C GLY A 10 -0.92 5.40 -5.29
N ARG A 11 0.27 5.64 -4.72
CA ARG A 11 0.88 4.71 -3.74
C ARG A 11 0.16 4.69 -2.41
N HIS A 12 0.08 3.48 -1.83
CA HIS A 12 -0.35 3.25 -0.45
C HIS A 12 0.82 3.43 0.52
N LEU A 13 0.56 4.11 1.63
CA LEU A 13 1.53 4.42 2.69
C LEU A 13 0.88 4.19 4.05
N TYR A 14 1.71 4.00 5.07
CA TYR A 14 1.27 4.02 6.46
C TYR A 14 2.06 5.03 7.30
N ALA A 15 1.47 5.47 8.40
CA ALA A 15 2.10 6.34 9.38
C ALA A 15 1.51 6.09 10.79
N PRO A 16 2.25 6.42 11.87
CA PRO A 16 1.66 6.46 13.21
C PRO A 16 0.42 7.36 13.23
N LYS A 17 -0.61 6.97 13.98
CA LYS A 17 -1.87 7.74 14.06
C LYS A 17 -1.66 9.19 14.50
N ASP A 18 -0.67 9.41 15.36
CA ASP A 18 -0.40 10.71 15.99
C ASP A 18 0.54 11.60 15.14
N ALA A 19 1.02 11.08 14.00
CA ALA A 19 1.83 11.87 13.08
C ALA A 19 0.96 12.95 12.41
N LYS A 20 1.48 14.17 12.28
CA LYS A 20 0.78 15.27 11.58
C LYS A 20 0.87 15.13 10.07
N THR A 21 2.04 14.72 9.58
CA THR A 21 2.36 14.64 8.15
C THR A 21 3.21 13.42 7.83
N ARG A 22 3.09 12.93 6.60
CA ARG A 22 4.00 11.93 6.04
C ARG A 22 4.40 12.33 4.61
N THR A 23 5.70 12.29 4.33
CA THR A 23 6.24 12.51 2.98
C THR A 23 6.23 11.21 2.21
N CYS A 24 5.66 11.23 1.00
CA CYS A 24 5.72 10.11 0.06
C CYS A 24 7.06 10.15 -0.68
N PRO A 25 7.63 8.99 -1.09
CA PRO A 25 8.81 8.96 -1.96
C PRO A 25 8.65 9.70 -3.30
N CYS A 26 7.43 10.05 -3.72
CA CYS A 26 7.20 10.93 -4.89
C CYS A 26 7.45 12.42 -4.61
N GLY A 27 7.91 12.79 -3.41
CA GLY A 27 8.16 14.17 -2.98
C GLY A 27 6.94 14.89 -2.38
N LYS A 28 5.71 14.37 -2.56
CA LYS A 28 4.49 15.01 -2.02
C LYS A 28 4.35 14.77 -0.51
N ARG A 29 4.08 15.83 0.24
CA ARG A 29 3.76 15.77 1.67
C ARG A 29 2.25 15.67 1.88
N THR A 30 1.82 14.68 2.67
CA THR A 30 0.40 14.44 2.98
C THR A 30 0.11 14.81 4.43
N LEU A 31 -0.89 15.67 4.64
CA LEU A 31 -1.45 15.97 5.96
C LEU A 31 -2.37 14.82 6.37
N LEU A 32 -2.07 14.16 7.48
CA LEU A 32 -2.81 12.95 7.90
C LEU A 32 -4.23 13.28 8.37
N CYS A 33 -4.46 14.47 8.93
CA CYS A 33 -5.80 14.96 9.27
C CYS A 33 -6.72 15.16 8.06
N ARG A 34 -6.14 15.34 6.86
CA ARG A 34 -6.88 15.51 5.60
C ARG A 34 -6.81 14.27 4.70
N ALA A 35 -6.06 13.25 5.10
CA ALA A 35 -5.89 12.04 4.33
C ALA A 35 -7.11 11.13 4.52
N ARG A 36 -7.61 10.55 3.43
CA ARG A 36 -8.61 9.48 3.50
C ARG A 36 -7.94 8.23 4.06
N ILE A 37 -8.34 7.82 5.26
CA ILE A 37 -7.85 6.61 5.90
C ILE A 37 -8.54 5.40 5.29
N LEU A 38 -7.73 4.43 4.83
CA LEU A 38 -8.18 3.20 4.19
C LEU A 38 -8.24 2.04 5.19
N ALA A 39 -7.30 1.99 6.13
CA ALA A 39 -7.24 0.97 7.16
C ALA A 39 -6.50 1.49 8.40
N ARG A 40 -6.66 0.77 9.52
CA ARG A 40 -5.91 0.97 10.75
C ARG A 40 -5.22 -0.34 11.12
N ALA A 41 -4.05 -0.24 11.74
CA ALA A 41 -3.24 -1.38 12.17
C ALA A 41 -2.66 -1.11 13.56
N GLU A 42 -2.47 -2.15 14.36
CA GLU A 42 -1.98 -1.98 15.73
C GLU A 42 -0.50 -1.58 15.76
N ASP A 43 0.31 -2.29 14.96
CA ASP A 43 1.75 -2.10 14.82
C ASP A 43 2.18 -1.74 13.38
N ALA A 44 3.48 -1.46 13.22
CA ALA A 44 4.07 -1.09 11.93
C ALA A 44 4.15 -2.27 10.95
N PHE A 45 4.28 -3.50 11.45
CA PHE A 45 4.39 -4.71 10.64
C PHE A 45 3.06 -5.01 9.95
N ALA A 46 1.96 -5.05 10.71
CA ALA A 46 0.61 -5.21 10.19
C ALA A 46 0.24 -4.07 9.23
N ALA A 47 0.66 -2.83 9.51
CA ALA A 47 0.46 -1.71 8.59
C ALA A 47 1.20 -1.92 7.25
N GLY A 48 2.42 -2.44 7.30
CA GLY A 48 3.21 -2.81 6.13
C GLY A 48 2.55 -3.90 5.29
N GLU A 49 2.01 -4.94 5.93
CA GLU A 49 1.31 -6.03 5.25
C GLU A 49 0.02 -5.55 4.57
N VAL A 50 -0.73 -4.64 5.19
CA VAL A 50 -1.89 -4.02 4.54
C VAL A 50 -1.47 -3.20 3.32
N VAL A 51 -0.42 -2.37 3.43
CA VAL A 51 0.10 -1.61 2.28
C VAL A 51 0.54 -2.54 1.15
N ARG A 52 1.26 -3.62 1.48
CA ARG A 52 1.70 -4.64 0.52
C ARG A 52 0.52 -5.27 -0.20
N ARG A 53 -0.52 -5.69 0.54
CA ARG A 53 -1.74 -6.27 -0.03
C ARG A 53 -2.47 -5.29 -0.94
N LEU A 54 -2.59 -4.02 -0.55
CA LEU A 54 -3.24 -2.99 -1.36
C LEU A 54 -2.47 -2.71 -2.65
N GLN A 55 -1.13 -2.68 -2.59
CA GLN A 55 -0.31 -2.50 -3.80
C GLN A 55 -0.41 -3.72 -4.72
N LEU A 56 -0.31 -4.94 -4.19
CA LEU A 56 -0.45 -6.16 -4.98
C LEU A 56 -1.87 -6.36 -5.53
N GLY A 57 -2.90 -5.94 -4.79
CA GLY A 57 -4.30 -6.06 -5.21
C GLY A 57 -4.67 -5.11 -6.36
N GLU A 58 -4.11 -3.90 -6.40
CA GLU A 58 -4.25 -3.00 -7.55
C GLU A 58 -3.38 -3.43 -8.73
N HIS A 59 -2.21 -4.03 -8.47
CA HIS A 59 -1.40 -4.70 -9.49
C HIS A 59 -1.97 -6.08 -9.79
N GLY A 60 -3.11 -6.13 -10.51
CA GLY A 60 -3.60 -7.37 -11.09
C GLY A 60 -2.43 -8.14 -11.71
N MET A 61 -2.34 -9.45 -11.43
CA MET A 61 -1.19 -10.28 -11.83
C MET A 61 -0.79 -9.91 -13.24
N THR A 62 0.40 -9.31 -13.38
CA THR A 62 0.92 -8.96 -14.70
C THR A 62 0.85 -10.24 -15.53
N GLY A 63 0.52 -10.16 -16.82
CA GLY A 63 0.32 -11.36 -17.66
C GLY A 63 1.52 -12.33 -17.71
N PHE A 64 2.63 -11.99 -17.05
CA PHE A 64 3.74 -12.85 -16.70
C PHE A 64 3.31 -14.00 -15.81
N ARG A 65 3.22 -15.17 -16.42
CA ARG A 65 3.07 -16.46 -15.74
C ARG A 65 4.44 -17.12 -15.66
N SER A 66 4.72 -17.77 -14.53
CA SER A 66 5.92 -18.61 -14.41
C SER A 66 5.85 -19.78 -15.41
N ALA A 67 6.99 -20.24 -15.93
CA ALA A 67 7.04 -21.32 -16.92
C ALA A 67 6.36 -22.62 -16.44
N LYS A 68 6.31 -22.88 -15.13
CA LYS A 68 5.54 -24.00 -14.53
C LYS A 68 4.04 -23.91 -14.80
N GLN A 69 3.49 -22.70 -14.95
CA GLN A 69 2.06 -22.47 -15.22
C GLN A 69 1.68 -22.65 -16.70
N LEU A 70 2.64 -23.03 -17.57
CA LEU A 70 2.42 -23.34 -19.00
C LEU A 70 2.37 -24.85 -19.31
N GLN A 71 2.65 -25.73 -18.35
CA GLN A 71 2.65 -27.18 -18.57
C GLN A 71 1.23 -27.76 -18.51
N GLY A 72 0.54 -27.73 -19.65
CA GLY A 72 -0.78 -28.36 -19.79
C GLY A 72 -1.51 -28.09 -21.12
N LYS A 73 -0.82 -27.55 -22.13
CA LYS A 73 -1.37 -27.37 -23.48
C LYS A 73 -0.34 -27.79 -24.53
N PHE A 74 -0.11 -29.08 -24.64
CA PHE A 74 0.35 -29.73 -25.85
C PHE A 74 -0.56 -30.94 -26.08
#